data_AF-A0A1H8AAN4-F1
#
_entry.id   AF-A0A1H8AAN4-F1
#
_cell.length_a   1.000
_cell.length_b   1.000
_cell.length_c   1.000
_cell.angle_alpha   90.00
_cell.angle_beta   90.00
_cell.angle_gamma   90.00
#
_symmetry.space_group_name_H-M   'P 1'
#
loop_
_entity.id
_entity.type
_entity.pdbx_description
1 polymer ?
#
loop_
_entity_poly.entity_id
_entity_poly.type
_entity_poly.pdbx_seq_one_letter_code
_entity_poly.pdbx_strand_id
1 'polypeptide(L)'
;MIKFGGIRWSVHPLFVLVMLASVITGYFVELLTLFVIVLVHELGHVITARGFDWNVREIKLLPFGGVAEVEDGSGLPAKEEAIVAIAGPLQNVWMAGIAYLFGRFGLWSHEWADYVCQANIMIGLFNLLPILPLDGGKLMQAAFSRTLTFHSTLVWGARISLLFSALMLIYAVVPAILSGNAIHLHMNLIAVGIFLLLTNWTAYRNIPFLFIRFLTNRAVSSSRSIARGVWALPIVIPKGYTILAALRLFKRDSYHLIVVMEEKGDIIGVLPEQRLVNGFLSDGRADRAVLELFM
;
A
#
# COMPACT_ATOMS: atom_id res chain seq x y z
N MET A 1 -3.06 25.31 0.96
CA MET A 1 -2.14 24.35 1.61
C MET A 1 -1.99 24.76 3.06
N ILE A 2 -2.19 23.85 4.02
CA ILE A 2 -2.13 24.15 5.46
C ILE A 2 -1.03 23.28 6.07
N LYS A 3 -0.15 23.86 6.88
CA LYS A 3 0.85 23.10 7.66
C LYS A 3 0.31 22.90 9.07
N PHE A 4 0.12 21.65 9.49
CA PHE A 4 -0.32 21.32 10.85
C PHE A 4 0.49 20.15 11.41
N GLY A 5 1.11 20.34 12.58
CA GLY A 5 1.95 19.32 13.22
C GLY A 5 3.15 18.86 12.39
N GLY A 6 3.69 19.70 11.52
CA GLY A 6 4.79 19.34 10.60
C GLY A 6 4.36 18.60 9.32
N ILE A 7 3.08 18.23 9.19
CA ILE A 7 2.51 17.62 7.97
C ILE A 7 1.89 18.69 7.08
N ARG A 8 2.09 18.56 5.77
CA ARG A 8 1.38 19.37 4.76
C ARG A 8 0.01 18.75 4.49
N TRP A 9 -1.04 19.54 4.61
CA TRP A 9 -2.40 19.17 4.22
C TRP A 9 -2.76 19.86 2.91
N SER A 10 -3.11 19.07 1.90
CA SER A 10 -3.63 19.57 0.63
C SER A 10 -4.98 18.93 0.31
N VAL A 11 -5.90 19.76 -0.17
CA VAL A 11 -7.23 19.36 -0.59
C VAL A 11 -7.25 19.41 -2.11
N HIS A 12 -7.61 18.31 -2.75
CA HIS A 12 -7.64 18.26 -4.20
C HIS A 12 -8.77 19.15 -4.76
N PRO A 13 -8.58 19.90 -5.86
CA PRO A 13 -9.63 20.76 -6.43
C PRO A 13 -10.95 20.04 -6.73
N LEU A 14 -10.87 18.76 -7.13
CA LEU A 14 -12.04 17.91 -7.35
C LEU A 14 -12.89 17.76 -6.07
N PHE A 15 -12.28 17.71 -4.89
CA PHE A 15 -13.00 17.63 -3.62
C PHE A 15 -13.84 18.89 -3.39
N VAL A 16 -13.27 20.07 -3.67
CA VAL A 16 -13.99 21.35 -3.57
C VAL A 16 -15.18 21.39 -4.52
N LEU A 17 -15.02 20.86 -5.73
CA LEU A 17 -16.11 20.78 -6.71
C LEU A 17 -17.24 19.84 -6.26
N VAL A 18 -16.91 18.68 -5.67
CA VAL A 18 -17.91 17.78 -5.09
C VAL A 18 -18.63 18.43 -3.90
N MET A 19 -17.90 19.14 -3.04
CA MET A 19 -18.48 19.90 -1.92
C MET A 19 -19.48 20.95 -2.43
N LEU A 20 -19.10 21.76 -3.43
CA LEU A 20 -19.99 22.77 -4.01
C LEU A 20 -21.24 22.14 -4.65
N ALA A 21 -21.08 21.03 -5.38
CA ALA A 21 -22.20 20.30 -5.95
C ALA A 21 -23.16 19.77 -4.87
N SER A 22 -22.64 19.29 -3.73
CA SER A 22 -23.48 18.79 -2.63
C SER A 22 -24.31 19.88 -1.95
N VAL A 23 -23.77 21.11 -1.86
CA VAL A 23 -24.50 22.27 -1.33
C VAL A 23 -25.69 22.60 -2.25
N ILE A 24 -25.49 22.51 -3.56
CA ILE A 24 -26.53 22.79 -4.55
C ILE A 24 -27.62 21.70 -4.54
N THR A 25 -27.24 20.43 -4.34
CA THR A 25 -28.18 19.29 -4.34
C THR A 25 -28.85 19.02 -2.99
N GLY A 26 -28.44 19.70 -1.92
CA GLY A 26 -29.02 19.56 -0.58
C GLY A 26 -28.40 18.45 0.29
N TYR A 27 -27.43 17.69 -0.23
CA TYR A 27 -26.76 16.56 0.47
C TYR A 27 -25.51 16.98 1.25
N PHE A 28 -25.50 18.22 1.77
CA PHE A 28 -24.30 18.78 2.40
C PHE A 28 -23.96 18.07 3.72
N VAL A 29 -24.96 17.71 4.52
CA VAL A 29 -24.77 17.08 5.84
C VAL A 29 -24.21 15.66 5.69
N GLU A 30 -24.73 14.92 4.71
CA GLU A 30 -24.28 13.59 4.32
C GLU A 30 -22.83 13.63 3.85
N LEU A 31 -22.50 14.52 2.92
CA LEU A 31 -21.13 14.65 2.41
C LEU A 31 -20.16 15.07 3.52
N LEU A 32 -20.54 16.04 4.37
CA LEU A 32 -19.74 16.47 5.49
C LEU A 32 -19.46 15.30 6.46
N THR A 33 -20.46 14.45 6.67
CA THR A 33 -20.34 13.29 7.55
C THR A 33 -19.42 12.23 6.97
N LEU A 34 -19.55 11.91 5.68
CA LEU A 34 -18.61 11.02 4.99
C LEU A 34 -17.18 11.58 5.05
N PHE A 35 -17.03 12.89 4.86
CA PHE A 35 -15.73 13.55 4.97
C PHE A 35 -15.13 13.41 6.37
N VAL A 36 -15.92 13.63 7.43
CA VAL A 36 -15.45 13.46 8.81
C VAL A 36 -15.06 12.01 9.08
N ILE A 37 -15.85 11.03 8.60
CA ILE A 37 -15.52 9.61 8.74
C ILE A 37 -14.17 9.29 8.07
N VAL A 38 -13.97 9.71 6.82
CA VAL A 38 -12.71 9.52 6.10
C VAL A 38 -11.56 10.26 6.80
N LEU A 39 -11.80 11.47 7.31
CA LEU A 39 -10.77 12.21 8.03
C LEU A 39 -10.32 11.48 9.29
N VAL A 40 -11.26 10.98 10.11
CA VAL A 40 -10.94 10.21 11.32
C VAL A 40 -10.22 8.91 10.96
N HIS A 41 -10.64 8.23 9.89
CA HIS A 41 -9.96 7.06 9.34
C HIS A 41 -8.49 7.33 9.00
N GLU A 42 -8.21 8.38 8.23
CA GLU A 42 -6.86 8.79 7.85
C GLU A 42 -6.02 9.22 9.06
N LEU A 43 -6.63 9.90 10.03
CA LEU A 43 -5.97 10.25 11.28
C LEU A 43 -5.51 8.99 12.05
N GLY A 44 -6.29 7.90 12.00
CA GLY A 44 -5.88 6.60 12.53
C GLY A 44 -4.54 6.14 11.96
N HIS A 45 -4.39 6.15 10.63
CA HIS A 45 -3.11 5.81 9.99
C HIS A 45 -1.98 6.73 10.41
N VAL A 46 -2.22 8.03 10.43
CA VAL A 46 -1.19 9.04 10.70
C VAL A 46 -0.69 8.97 12.14
N ILE A 47 -1.59 8.77 13.11
CA ILE A 47 -1.24 8.62 14.53
C ILE A 47 -0.39 7.37 14.71
N THR A 48 -0.80 6.24 14.14
CA THR A 48 -0.04 4.99 14.24
C THR A 48 1.30 5.07 13.52
N ALA A 49 1.37 5.66 12.33
CA ALA A 49 2.61 5.85 11.59
C ALA A 49 3.61 6.72 12.37
N ARG A 50 3.15 7.82 12.98
CA ARG A 50 4.00 8.63 13.86
C ARG A 50 4.46 7.88 15.10
N GLY A 51 3.65 6.98 15.63
CA GLY A 51 4.05 6.10 16.74
C GLY A 51 5.20 5.16 16.39
N PHE A 52 5.43 4.88 15.10
CA PHE A 52 6.58 4.12 14.59
C PHE A 52 7.71 5.03 14.06
N ASP A 53 7.68 6.32 14.36
CA ASP A 53 8.65 7.31 13.87
C ASP A 53 8.71 7.43 12.33
N TRP A 54 7.62 7.10 11.63
CA TRP A 54 7.54 7.29 10.19
C TRP A 54 7.46 8.77 9.85
N ASN A 55 8.27 9.22 8.89
CA ASN A 55 8.26 10.60 8.44
C ASN A 55 7.16 10.83 7.39
N VAL A 56 5.98 11.20 7.87
CA VAL A 56 4.81 11.55 7.04
C VAL A 56 4.98 12.99 6.53
N ARG A 57 5.14 13.17 5.22
CA ARG A 57 5.42 14.50 4.62
C ARG A 57 4.15 15.26 4.27
N GLU A 58 3.17 14.58 3.69
CA GLU A 58 1.96 15.20 3.18
C GLU A 58 0.75 14.27 3.31
N ILE A 59 -0.41 14.83 3.62
CA ILE A 59 -1.71 14.15 3.50
C ILE A 59 -2.50 14.89 2.43
N LYS A 60 -2.82 14.17 1.36
CA LYS A 60 -3.63 14.65 0.23
C LYS A 60 -5.05 14.12 0.39
N LEU A 61 -6.01 15.01 0.62
CA LEU A 61 -7.43 14.63 0.68
C LEU A 61 -8.02 14.64 -0.73
N LEU A 62 -8.41 13.46 -1.19
CA LEU A 62 -9.09 13.21 -2.46
C LEU A 62 -10.61 13.04 -2.22
N PRO A 63 -11.46 13.19 -3.25
CA PRO A 63 -12.90 12.93 -3.14
C PRO A 63 -13.25 11.50 -2.73
N PHE A 64 -12.34 10.56 -2.95
CA PHE A 64 -12.55 9.13 -2.73
C PHE A 64 -11.66 8.57 -1.60
N GLY A 65 -11.03 9.42 -0.78
CA GLY A 65 -10.15 9.00 0.31
C GLY A 65 -9.01 9.97 0.62
N GLY A 66 -8.11 9.64 1.56
CA GLY A 66 -6.85 10.35 1.75
C GLY A 66 -5.69 9.57 1.15
N VAL A 67 -4.59 10.26 0.82
CA VAL A 67 -3.30 9.64 0.52
C VAL A 67 -2.26 10.29 1.40
N ALA A 68 -1.71 9.52 2.34
CA ALA A 68 -0.54 9.91 3.12
C ALA A 68 0.75 9.59 2.34
N GLU A 69 1.55 10.61 2.08
CA GLU A 69 2.86 10.49 1.44
C GLU A 69 3.94 10.34 2.52
N VAL A 70 4.51 9.14 2.61
CA VAL A 70 5.56 8.78 3.57
C VAL A 70 6.93 8.84 2.88
N GLU A 71 7.88 9.51 3.54
CA GLU A 71 9.28 9.52 3.11
C GLU A 71 9.89 8.12 3.20
N ASP A 72 10.62 7.70 2.17
CA ASP A 72 11.29 6.40 2.13
C ASP A 72 10.42 5.17 2.46
N GLY A 73 9.15 5.21 2.07
CA GLY A 73 8.22 4.09 2.26
C GLY A 73 8.69 2.74 1.69
N SER A 74 9.64 2.75 0.76
CA SER A 74 10.29 1.55 0.22
C SER A 74 11.28 0.96 1.22
N GLY A 75 10.83 -0.04 1.99
CA GLY A 75 11.67 -0.77 2.94
C GLY A 75 11.31 -0.57 4.41
N LEU A 76 10.16 0.04 4.72
CA LEU A 76 9.59 0.02 6.07
C LEU A 76 9.38 -1.43 6.55
N PRO A 77 9.32 -1.73 7.85
CA PRO A 77 9.01 -3.09 8.29
C PRO A 77 7.59 -3.52 7.91
N ALA A 78 7.43 -4.74 7.38
CA ALA A 78 6.13 -5.26 6.94
C ALA A 78 5.12 -5.35 8.09
N LYS A 79 5.59 -5.59 9.32
CA LYS A 79 4.73 -5.60 10.52
C LYS A 79 4.16 -4.22 10.82
N GLU A 80 4.99 -3.18 10.76
CA GLU A 80 4.56 -1.81 11.00
C GLU A 80 3.55 -1.37 9.93
N GLU A 81 3.81 -1.70 8.67
CA GLU A 81 2.87 -1.41 7.57
C GLU A 81 1.52 -2.08 7.76
N ALA A 82 1.48 -3.34 8.22
CA ALA A 82 0.23 -4.01 8.53
C ALA A 82 -0.52 -3.33 9.69
N ILE A 83 0.19 -2.92 10.75
CA ILE A 83 -0.43 -2.25 11.90
C ILE A 83 -0.98 -0.89 11.49
N VAL A 84 -0.21 -0.09 10.73
CA VAL A 84 -0.67 1.19 10.19
C VAL A 84 -1.89 0.97 9.29
N ALA A 85 -1.87 -0.02 8.39
CA ALA A 85 -2.99 -0.29 7.49
C ALA A 85 -4.28 -0.70 8.24
N ILE A 86 -4.19 -1.42 9.37
CA ILE A 86 -5.39 -1.76 10.18
C ILE A 86 -5.89 -0.56 11.00
N ALA A 87 -5.03 0.40 11.32
CA ALA A 87 -5.37 1.51 12.19
C ALA A 87 -6.55 2.36 11.67
N GLY A 88 -6.65 2.56 10.35
CA GLY A 88 -7.76 3.28 9.71
C GLY A 88 -9.09 2.52 9.81
N PRO A 89 -9.20 1.29 9.28
CA PRO A 89 -10.40 0.46 9.42
C PRO A 89 -10.85 0.27 10.87
N LEU A 90 -9.91 0.20 11.83
CA LEU A 90 -10.25 0.15 13.24
C LEU A 90 -11.00 1.41 13.71
N GLN A 91 -10.70 2.58 13.13
CA GLN A 91 -11.46 3.80 13.44
C GLN A 91 -12.93 3.66 13.05
N ASN A 92 -13.19 3.07 11.88
CA ASN A 92 -14.54 2.88 11.38
C ASN A 92 -15.34 1.92 12.26
N VAL A 93 -14.70 0.88 12.82
CA VAL A 93 -15.37 -0.11 13.67
C VAL A 93 -15.94 0.55 14.93
N TRP A 94 -15.13 1.33 15.67
CA TRP A 94 -15.64 1.96 16.89
C TRP A 94 -16.61 3.09 16.58
N MET A 95 -16.41 3.86 15.51
CA MET A 95 -17.36 4.90 15.08
C MET A 95 -18.72 4.30 14.72
N ALA A 96 -18.75 3.18 14.00
CA ALA A 96 -19.99 2.44 13.72
C ALA A 96 -20.66 1.94 15.01
N GLY A 97 -19.86 1.40 15.95
CA GLY A 97 -20.36 0.97 17.25
C GLY A 97 -20.99 2.09 18.07
N ILE A 98 -20.38 3.27 18.10
CA ILE A 98 -20.94 4.45 18.78
C ILE A 98 -22.24 4.90 18.11
N ALA A 99 -22.26 4.99 16.77
CA ALA A 99 -23.46 5.37 16.03
C ALA A 99 -24.63 4.42 16.33
N TYR A 100 -24.37 3.11 16.32
CA TYR A 100 -25.36 2.08 16.68
C TYR A 100 -25.90 2.25 18.10
N LEU A 101 -25.01 2.45 19.09
CA LEU A 101 -25.42 2.67 20.48
C LEU A 101 -26.25 3.95 20.64
N PHE A 102 -25.88 5.04 19.96
CA PHE A 102 -26.60 6.31 20.05
C PHE A 102 -28.00 6.22 19.43
N GLY A 103 -28.16 5.48 18.33
CA GLY A 103 -29.48 5.15 17.80
C GLY A 103 -30.29 4.32 18.79
N ARG A 104 -29.68 3.28 19.38
CA ARG A 104 -30.35 2.37 20.33
C ARG A 104 -30.83 3.08 21.61
N PHE A 105 -30.08 4.04 22.12
CA PHE A 105 -30.43 4.81 23.32
C PHE A 105 -31.28 6.05 23.03
N GLY A 106 -31.64 6.31 21.76
CA GLY A 106 -32.45 7.47 21.37
C GLY A 106 -31.74 8.81 21.50
N LEU A 107 -30.40 8.81 21.54
CA LEU A 107 -29.58 10.04 21.54
C LEU A 107 -29.58 10.69 20.15
N TRP A 108 -29.64 9.86 19.10
CA TRP A 108 -29.78 10.28 17.70
C TRP A 108 -31.09 9.73 17.11
N SER A 109 -31.56 10.34 16.02
CA SER A 109 -32.63 9.71 15.23
C SER A 109 -32.14 8.37 14.67
N HIS A 110 -33.05 7.40 14.55
CA HIS A 110 -32.69 6.05 14.07
C HIS A 110 -32.13 6.12 12.65
N GLU A 111 -32.74 6.91 11.77
CA GLU A 111 -32.28 7.12 10.39
C GLU A 111 -30.85 7.67 10.33
N TRP A 112 -30.52 8.63 11.21
CA TRP A 112 -29.17 9.21 11.25
C TRP A 112 -28.12 8.23 11.78
N ALA A 113 -28.45 7.53 12.87
CA ALA A 113 -27.58 6.52 13.45
C ALA A 113 -27.29 5.39 12.45
N ASP A 114 -28.31 4.91 11.74
CA ASP A 114 -28.18 3.89 10.72
C ASP A 114 -27.33 4.38 9.54
N TYR A 115 -27.54 5.62 9.08
CA TYR A 115 -26.72 6.22 8.03
C TYR A 115 -25.23 6.27 8.41
N VAL A 116 -24.90 6.82 9.58
CA VAL A 116 -23.51 6.92 10.06
C VAL A 116 -22.89 5.54 10.26
N CYS A 117 -23.65 4.59 10.81
CA CYS A 117 -23.19 3.21 11.00
C CYS A 117 -22.88 2.53 9.66
N GLN A 118 -23.81 2.58 8.70
CA GLN A 118 -23.63 2.01 7.37
C GLN A 118 -22.47 2.67 6.63
N ALA A 119 -22.33 3.99 6.70
CA ALA A 119 -21.23 4.72 6.08
C ALA A 119 -19.85 4.25 6.61
N ASN A 120 -19.71 4.12 7.92
CA ASN A 120 -18.48 3.62 8.54
C ASN A 120 -18.15 2.19 8.11
N ILE A 121 -19.14 1.30 8.16
CA ILE A 121 -18.98 -0.10 7.75
C ILE A 121 -18.60 -0.16 6.27
N MET A 122 -19.29 0.58 5.40
CA MET A 122 -19.02 0.61 3.97
C MET A 122 -17.60 1.11 3.68
N ILE A 123 -17.18 2.24 4.24
CA ILE A 123 -15.82 2.79 4.04
C ILE A 123 -14.77 1.83 4.61
N GLY A 124 -15.05 1.19 5.74
CA GLY A 124 -14.12 0.27 6.40
C GLY A 124 -13.92 -0.99 5.58
N LEU A 125 -15.01 -1.63 5.15
CA LEU A 125 -14.98 -2.82 4.30
C LEU A 125 -14.40 -2.51 2.92
N PHE A 126 -14.72 -1.36 2.35
CA PHE A 126 -14.15 -0.93 1.07
C PHE A 126 -12.63 -0.81 1.16
N ASN A 127 -12.10 -0.16 2.21
CA ASN A 127 -10.66 -0.04 2.40
C ASN A 127 -9.97 -1.38 2.71
N LEU A 128 -10.69 -2.39 3.20
CA LEU A 128 -10.16 -3.74 3.44
C LEU A 128 -10.14 -4.63 2.18
N LEU A 129 -10.60 -4.13 1.03
CA LEU A 129 -10.47 -4.87 -0.23
C LEU A 129 -8.98 -5.08 -0.58
N PRO A 130 -8.61 -6.24 -1.16
CA PRO A 130 -7.22 -6.57 -1.51
C PRO A 130 -6.75 -5.85 -2.79
N ILE A 131 -6.91 -4.52 -2.82
CA ILE A 131 -6.60 -3.66 -3.95
C ILE A 131 -5.67 -2.55 -3.46
N LEU A 132 -4.50 -2.39 -4.06
CA LEU A 132 -3.66 -1.22 -3.80
C LEU A 132 -4.28 0.02 -4.46
N PRO A 133 -4.19 1.22 -3.88
CA PRO A 133 -3.49 1.59 -2.65
C PRO A 133 -4.35 1.45 -1.36
N LEU A 134 -5.49 0.75 -1.40
CA LEU A 134 -6.34 0.55 -0.22
C LEU A 134 -5.61 -0.27 0.86
N ASP A 135 -6.09 -0.17 2.09
CA ASP A 135 -5.42 -0.77 3.25
C ASP A 135 -5.40 -2.30 3.22
N GLY A 136 -6.45 -2.94 2.71
CA GLY A 136 -6.48 -4.38 2.46
C GLY A 136 -5.42 -4.81 1.46
N GLY A 137 -5.12 -3.97 0.45
CA GLY A 137 -4.00 -4.17 -0.46
C GLY A 137 -2.65 -4.08 0.24
N LYS A 138 -2.45 -3.10 1.14
CA LYS A 138 -1.22 -2.97 1.95
C LYS A 138 -1.06 -4.15 2.90
N LEU A 139 -2.15 -4.60 3.54
CA LEU A 139 -2.17 -5.79 4.38
C LEU A 139 -1.79 -7.06 3.62
N MET A 140 -2.33 -7.23 2.41
CA MET A 140 -1.96 -8.31 1.52
C MET A 140 -0.45 -8.26 1.18
N GLN A 141 0.08 -7.09 0.82
CA GLN A 141 1.53 -6.94 0.55
C GLN A 141 2.39 -7.26 1.77
N ALA A 142 1.98 -6.81 2.96
CA ALA A 142 2.66 -7.11 4.21
C ALA A 142 2.63 -8.62 4.53
N ALA A 143 1.51 -9.31 4.25
CA ALA A 143 1.40 -10.75 4.40
C ALA A 143 2.31 -11.50 3.42
N PHE A 144 2.33 -11.13 2.14
CA PHE A 144 3.22 -11.70 1.13
C PHE A 144 4.70 -11.48 1.45
N SER A 145 5.05 -10.32 2.02
CA SER A 145 6.42 -10.02 2.41
C SER A 145 7.01 -11.00 3.43
N ARG A 146 6.18 -11.77 4.16
CA ARG A 146 6.66 -12.79 5.12
C ARG A 146 7.21 -14.04 4.44
N THR A 147 6.69 -14.40 3.27
CA THR A 147 7.02 -15.66 2.60
C THR A 147 7.76 -15.43 1.29
N LEU A 148 7.32 -14.46 0.51
CA LEU A 148 7.80 -14.14 -0.83
C LEU A 148 8.99 -13.16 -0.81
N THR A 149 9.69 -13.08 -1.94
CA THR A 149 10.71 -12.06 -2.16
C THR A 149 10.05 -10.69 -2.35
N PHE A 150 10.80 -9.61 -2.13
CA PHE A 150 10.26 -8.26 -2.27
C PHE A 150 9.75 -8.00 -3.70
N HIS A 151 10.51 -8.41 -4.72
CA HIS A 151 10.09 -8.31 -6.12
C HIS A 151 8.80 -9.09 -6.39
N SER A 152 8.71 -10.33 -5.90
CA SER A 152 7.51 -11.16 -6.08
C SER A 152 6.28 -10.56 -5.38
N THR A 153 6.48 -9.96 -4.21
CA THR A 153 5.42 -9.26 -3.46
C THR A 153 4.84 -8.10 -4.26
N LEU A 154 5.70 -7.28 -4.88
CA LEU A 154 5.26 -6.17 -5.75
C LEU A 154 4.45 -6.68 -6.95
N VAL A 155 4.94 -7.72 -7.63
CA VAL A 155 4.31 -8.28 -8.83
C VAL A 155 2.95 -8.90 -8.49
N TRP A 156 2.88 -9.76 -7.48
CA TRP A 156 1.62 -10.40 -7.09
C TRP A 156 0.63 -9.41 -6.50
N GLY A 157 1.09 -8.46 -5.67
CA GLY A 157 0.24 -7.41 -5.12
C GLY A 157 -0.41 -6.56 -6.22
N ALA A 158 0.35 -6.14 -7.23
CA ALA A 158 -0.18 -5.39 -8.35
C ALA A 158 -1.12 -6.23 -9.24
N ARG A 159 -0.81 -7.50 -9.51
CA ARG A 159 -1.67 -8.41 -10.30
C ARG A 159 -3.02 -8.65 -9.65
N ILE A 160 -3.03 -8.94 -8.34
CA ILE A 160 -4.28 -9.15 -7.60
C ILE A 160 -5.08 -7.83 -7.56
N SER A 161 -4.43 -6.70 -7.34
CA SER A 161 -5.10 -5.40 -7.35
C SER A 161 -5.73 -5.07 -8.71
N LEU A 162 -5.04 -5.36 -9.82
CA LEU A 162 -5.59 -5.23 -11.17
C LEU A 162 -6.79 -6.15 -11.39
N LEU A 163 -6.70 -7.40 -10.95
CA LEU A 163 -7.80 -8.38 -11.05
C LEU A 163 -9.04 -7.88 -10.31
N PHE A 164 -8.91 -7.51 -9.04
CA PHE A 164 -10.04 -7.03 -8.24
C PHE A 164 -10.61 -5.70 -8.74
N SER A 165 -9.77 -4.79 -9.25
CA SER A 165 -10.23 -3.55 -9.90
C SER A 165 -11.05 -3.85 -11.17
N ALA A 166 -10.61 -4.82 -11.98
CA ALA A 166 -11.36 -5.26 -13.16
C ALA A 166 -12.69 -5.94 -12.78
N LEU A 167 -12.69 -6.81 -11.76
CA LEU A 167 -13.91 -7.45 -11.24
C LEU A 167 -14.92 -6.41 -10.73
N MET A 168 -14.47 -5.36 -10.05
CA MET A 168 -15.31 -4.26 -9.61
C MET A 168 -15.99 -3.54 -10.78
N LEU A 169 -15.26 -3.30 -11.87
CA LEU A 169 -15.82 -2.70 -13.10
C LEU A 169 -16.83 -3.61 -13.78
N ILE A 170 -16.54 -4.90 -13.86
CA ILE A 170 -17.47 -5.90 -14.39
C ILE A 170 -18.76 -5.89 -13.57
N TYR A 171 -18.66 -5.94 -12.25
CA TYR A 171 -19.82 -5.86 -11.35
C TYR A 171 -20.62 -4.56 -11.54
N ALA A 172 -19.95 -3.43 -11.78
CA ALA A 172 -20.62 -2.15 -11.97
C ALA A 172 -21.37 -2.02 -13.32
N VAL A 173 -20.95 -2.75 -14.36
CA VAL A 173 -21.45 -2.58 -15.74
C VAL A 173 -22.39 -3.72 -16.18
N VAL A 174 -22.07 -4.97 -15.83
CA VAL A 174 -22.81 -6.16 -16.31
C VAL A 174 -24.32 -6.11 -15.98
N PRO A 175 -24.76 -5.73 -14.76
CA PRO A 175 -26.19 -5.65 -14.45
C PRO A 175 -26.96 -4.70 -15.36
N ALA A 176 -26.36 -3.57 -15.75
CA ALA A 176 -26.98 -2.60 -16.65
C ALA A 176 -27.11 -3.15 -18.08
N ILE A 177 -26.11 -3.92 -18.55
CA ILE A 177 -26.16 -4.58 -19.86
C ILE A 177 -27.22 -5.67 -19.88
N LEU A 178 -27.28 -6.52 -18.84
CA LEU A 178 -28.20 -7.66 -18.78
C LEU A 178 -29.65 -7.23 -18.59
N SER A 179 -29.91 -6.18 -17.82
CA SER A 179 -31.26 -5.66 -17.59
C SER A 179 -31.77 -4.77 -18.74
N GLY A 180 -30.90 -4.38 -19.68
CA GLY A 180 -31.22 -3.41 -20.73
C GLY A 180 -31.54 -2.00 -20.21
N ASN A 181 -31.40 -1.77 -18.91
CA ASN A 181 -31.77 -0.53 -18.23
C ASN A 181 -30.53 0.17 -17.67
N ALA A 182 -30.24 1.35 -18.21
CA ALA A 182 -29.12 2.20 -17.78
C ALA A 182 -29.26 2.72 -16.33
N ILE A 183 -30.45 2.59 -15.72
CA ILE A 183 -30.72 2.99 -14.33
C ILE A 183 -29.89 2.18 -13.33
N HIS A 184 -29.51 0.94 -13.67
CA HIS A 184 -28.67 0.10 -12.81
C HIS A 184 -27.17 0.39 -12.91
N LEU A 185 -26.77 1.43 -13.64
CA LEU A 185 -25.36 1.76 -13.78
C LEU A 185 -24.85 2.49 -12.52
N HIS A 186 -24.06 1.80 -11.72
CA HIS A 186 -23.44 2.36 -10.51
C HIS A 186 -22.28 3.30 -10.88
N MET A 187 -22.60 4.53 -11.32
CA MET A 187 -21.64 5.53 -11.80
C MET A 187 -20.45 5.75 -10.84
N ASN A 188 -20.72 5.79 -9.54
CA ASN A 188 -19.68 5.95 -8.51
C ASN A 188 -18.69 4.79 -8.51
N LEU A 189 -19.18 3.56 -8.64
CA LEU A 189 -18.36 2.35 -8.62
C LEU A 189 -17.55 2.22 -9.91
N ILE A 190 -18.07 2.68 -11.05
CA ILE A 190 -17.33 2.78 -12.30
C ILE A 190 -16.19 3.80 -12.17
N ALA A 191 -16.47 5.00 -11.67
CA ALA A 191 -15.47 6.04 -11.50
C ALA A 191 -14.32 5.57 -10.60
N VAL A 192 -14.65 4.97 -9.45
CA VAL A 192 -13.67 4.42 -8.51
C VAL A 192 -12.93 3.21 -9.11
N GLY A 193 -13.64 2.30 -9.79
CA GLY A 193 -13.04 1.14 -10.45
C GLY A 193 -12.04 1.52 -11.54
N ILE A 194 -12.36 2.53 -12.37
CA ILE A 194 -11.44 3.05 -13.40
C ILE A 194 -10.22 3.68 -12.72
N PHE A 195 -10.43 4.51 -11.70
CA PHE A 195 -9.35 5.13 -10.94
C PHE A 195 -8.39 4.10 -10.34
N LEU A 196 -8.92 3.05 -9.69
CA LEU A 196 -8.12 1.98 -9.12
C LEU A 196 -7.40 1.18 -10.20
N LEU A 197 -8.05 0.87 -11.32
CA LEU A 197 -7.42 0.15 -12.42
C LEU A 197 -6.24 0.94 -13.02
N LEU A 198 -6.44 2.23 -13.31
CA LEU A 198 -5.39 3.10 -13.86
C LEU A 198 -4.22 3.28 -12.88
N THR A 199 -4.52 3.45 -11.59
CA THR A 199 -3.51 3.59 -10.54
C THR A 199 -2.68 2.32 -10.42
N ASN A 200 -3.32 1.15 -10.38
CA ASN A 200 -2.64 -0.14 -10.30
C ASN A 200 -1.87 -0.49 -11.58
N TRP A 201 -2.39 -0.12 -12.74
CA TRP A 201 -1.70 -0.31 -14.01
C TRP A 201 -0.40 0.49 -14.05
N THR A 202 -0.47 1.75 -13.62
CA THR A 202 0.69 2.63 -13.48
C THR A 202 1.68 2.07 -12.46
N ALA A 203 1.20 1.59 -11.31
CA ALA A 203 2.04 0.96 -10.29
C ALA A 203 2.74 -0.30 -10.82
N TYR A 204 2.03 -1.16 -11.57
CA TYR A 204 2.58 -2.37 -12.18
C TYR A 204 3.72 -2.05 -13.16
N ARG A 205 3.52 -1.03 -14.02
CA ARG A 205 4.55 -0.57 -14.95
C ARG A 205 5.78 0.00 -14.24
N ASN A 206 5.61 0.57 -13.05
CA ASN A 206 6.66 1.19 -12.25
C ASN A 206 7.34 0.22 -11.25
N ILE A 207 7.04 -1.08 -11.27
CA ILE A 207 7.70 -2.08 -10.41
C ILE A 207 9.24 -2.02 -10.48
N PRO A 208 9.88 -1.91 -11.67
CA PRO A 208 11.34 -1.81 -11.74
C PRO A 208 11.89 -0.61 -10.95
N PHE A 209 11.21 0.53 -11.00
CA PHE A 209 11.58 1.73 -10.25
C PHE A 209 11.43 1.52 -8.74
N LEU A 210 10.32 0.93 -8.30
CA LEU A 210 10.10 0.59 -6.88
C LEU A 210 11.16 -0.40 -6.36
N PHE A 211 11.56 -1.35 -7.20
CA PHE A 211 12.62 -2.30 -6.88
C PHE A 211 13.98 -1.64 -6.74
N ILE A 212 14.35 -0.73 -7.67
CA ILE A 212 15.59 0.05 -7.56
C ILE A 212 15.59 0.91 -6.29
N ARG A 213 14.48 1.60 -6.00
CA ARG A 213 14.36 2.41 -4.77
C ARG A 213 14.56 1.58 -3.51
N PHE A 214 14.00 0.37 -3.47
CA PHE A 214 14.25 -0.59 -2.38
C PHE A 214 15.74 -0.94 -2.25
N LEU A 215 16.43 -1.23 -3.36
CA LEU A 215 17.86 -1.54 -3.34
C LEU A 215 18.70 -0.35 -2.84
N THR A 216 18.39 0.87 -3.27
CA THR A 216 19.08 2.08 -2.81
C THR A 216 18.92 2.29 -1.31
N ASN A 217 17.69 2.19 -0.79
CA ASN A 217 17.44 2.31 0.65
C ASN A 217 18.15 1.21 1.45
N ARG A 218 18.19 0.00 0.90
CA ARG A 218 18.86 -1.16 1.50
C ARG A 218 20.38 -1.00 1.55
N ALA A 219 21.00 -0.45 0.51
CA ALA A 219 22.44 -0.19 0.49
C ALA A 219 22.87 0.66 1.71
N VAL A 220 22.07 1.68 2.04
CA VAL A 220 22.31 2.58 3.18
C VAL A 220 21.98 1.92 4.52
N SER A 221 20.88 1.15 4.60
CA SER A 221 20.42 0.56 5.86
C SER A 221 21.23 -0.65 6.32
N SER A 222 21.74 -1.45 5.39
CA SER A 222 22.42 -2.71 5.66
C SER A 222 23.65 -2.55 6.59
N SER A 223 24.42 -1.48 6.43
CA SER A 223 25.56 -1.16 7.31
C SER A 223 25.14 -0.90 8.76
N ARG A 224 23.97 -0.26 8.97
CA ARG A 224 23.41 -0.02 10.31
C ARG A 224 22.89 -1.31 10.93
N SER A 225 22.30 -2.19 10.13
CA SER A 225 21.80 -3.49 10.59
C SER A 225 22.93 -4.39 11.07
N ILE A 226 24.05 -4.45 10.34
CA ILE A 226 25.24 -5.20 10.77
C ILE A 226 25.74 -4.72 12.13
N ALA A 227 25.85 -3.40 12.33
CA ALA A 227 26.34 -2.82 13.58
C ALA A 227 25.47 -3.16 14.80
N ARG A 228 24.19 -3.49 14.60
CA ARG A 228 23.25 -3.89 15.66
C ARG A 228 23.23 -5.39 15.93
N GLY A 229 23.86 -6.20 15.08
CA GLY A 229 23.73 -7.66 15.10
C GLY A 229 22.37 -8.10 14.56
N VAL A 230 22.36 -8.74 13.39
CA VAL A 230 21.15 -9.26 12.75
C VAL A 230 21.36 -10.69 12.28
N TRP A 231 20.29 -11.49 12.33
CA TRP A 231 20.29 -12.80 11.70
C TRP A 231 20.44 -12.66 10.19
N ALA A 232 21.38 -13.41 9.62
CA ALA A 232 21.61 -13.46 8.19
C ALA A 232 20.96 -14.71 7.59
N LEU A 233 20.18 -14.53 6.53
CA LEU A 233 19.60 -15.63 5.76
C LEU A 233 20.51 -15.96 4.57
N PRO A 234 20.93 -17.23 4.40
CA PRO A 234 21.72 -17.62 3.24
C PRO A 234 20.84 -17.65 1.98
N ILE A 235 21.33 -17.05 0.90
CA ILE A 235 20.82 -17.24 -0.47
C ILE A 235 21.87 -18.06 -1.22
N VAL A 236 21.53 -19.30 -1.53
CA VAL A 236 22.39 -20.20 -2.29
C VAL A 236 22.12 -20.01 -3.78
N ILE A 237 23.17 -19.70 -4.54
CA ILE A 237 23.09 -19.52 -6.00
C ILE A 237 24.18 -20.30 -6.72
N PRO A 238 23.92 -20.80 -7.95
CA PRO A 238 24.93 -21.42 -8.78
C PRO A 238 25.88 -20.37 -9.39
N LYS A 239 27.05 -20.80 -9.87
CA LYS A 239 28.06 -19.94 -10.51
C LYS A 239 27.53 -19.06 -11.66
N GLY A 240 26.60 -19.56 -12.45
CA GLY A 240 26.05 -18.86 -13.62
C GLY A 240 24.92 -17.87 -13.31
N TYR A 241 24.54 -17.68 -12.03
CA TYR A 241 23.46 -16.77 -11.68
C TYR A 241 23.85 -15.31 -11.93
N THR A 242 22.93 -14.55 -12.54
CA THR A 242 23.15 -13.12 -12.78
C THR A 242 22.92 -12.30 -11.50
N ILE A 243 23.56 -11.13 -11.42
CA ILE A 243 23.39 -10.19 -10.31
C ILE A 243 21.91 -9.84 -10.13
N LEU A 244 21.19 -9.51 -11.22
CA LEU A 244 19.78 -9.17 -11.15
C LEU A 244 18.92 -10.33 -10.64
N ALA A 245 19.19 -11.56 -11.07
CA ALA A 245 18.46 -12.74 -10.59
C ALA A 245 18.69 -12.95 -9.09
N ALA A 246 19.93 -12.81 -8.62
CA ALA A 246 20.26 -12.89 -7.19
C ALA A 246 19.57 -11.79 -6.36
N LEU A 247 19.55 -10.54 -6.85
CA LEU A 247 18.87 -9.43 -6.17
C LEU A 247 17.36 -9.66 -6.04
N ARG A 248 16.72 -10.30 -7.03
CA ARG A 248 15.28 -10.64 -6.98
C ARG A 248 14.93 -11.66 -5.89
N LEU A 249 15.92 -12.37 -5.35
CA LEU A 249 15.75 -13.29 -4.23
C LEU A 249 15.68 -12.59 -2.86
N PHE A 250 15.98 -11.29 -2.81
CA PHE A 250 16.00 -10.55 -1.55
C PHE A 250 14.60 -10.47 -0.93
N LYS A 251 14.51 -10.89 0.33
CA LYS A 251 13.34 -10.68 1.17
C LYS A 251 13.39 -9.32 1.87
N ARG A 252 12.21 -8.83 2.21
CA ARG A 252 12.04 -7.67 3.10
C ARG A 252 12.42 -8.06 4.53
N ASP A 253 12.85 -7.10 5.34
CA ASP A 253 13.14 -7.27 6.78
C ASP A 253 14.14 -8.37 7.15
N SER A 254 15.00 -8.75 6.22
CA SER A 254 16.02 -9.81 6.41
C SER A 254 17.33 -9.34 5.85
N TYR A 255 18.45 -9.67 6.46
CA TYR A 255 19.79 -9.49 5.88
C TYR A 255 20.21 -10.79 5.19
N HIS A 256 20.84 -10.72 4.01
CA HIS A 256 21.22 -11.91 3.25
C HIS A 256 22.73 -12.06 3.07
N LEU A 257 23.18 -13.31 3.13
CA LEU A 257 24.51 -13.73 2.72
C LEU A 257 24.38 -14.58 1.46
N ILE A 258 25.13 -14.21 0.43
CA ILE A 258 25.04 -14.83 -0.89
C ILE A 258 26.12 -15.90 -0.95
N VAL A 259 25.71 -17.16 -0.94
CA VAL A 259 26.61 -18.31 -1.01
C VAL A 259 26.63 -18.82 -2.44
N VAL A 260 27.77 -18.70 -3.09
CA VAL A 260 27.95 -19.21 -4.46
C VAL A 260 28.49 -20.64 -4.36
N MET A 261 27.76 -21.58 -4.95
CA MET A 261 28.08 -23.01 -4.90
C MET A 261 28.27 -23.60 -6.30
N GLU A 262 29.13 -24.60 -6.38
CA GLU A 262 29.27 -25.45 -7.55
C GLU A 262 28.19 -26.56 -7.55
N GLU A 263 27.91 -27.16 -8.71
CA GLU A 263 26.87 -28.20 -8.85
C GLU A 263 27.09 -29.42 -7.93
N LYS A 264 28.35 -29.66 -7.54
CA LYS A 264 28.74 -30.76 -6.65
C LYS A 264 28.60 -30.45 -5.15
N GLY A 265 28.14 -29.24 -4.80
CA GLY A 265 27.91 -28.83 -3.41
C GLY A 265 29.09 -28.10 -2.75
N ASP A 266 30.18 -27.85 -3.48
CA ASP A 266 31.33 -27.11 -2.98
C ASP A 266 31.02 -25.60 -2.93
N ILE A 267 31.36 -24.96 -1.80
CA ILE A 267 31.21 -23.51 -1.63
C ILE A 267 32.39 -22.82 -2.33
N ILE A 268 32.08 -22.06 -3.38
CA ILE A 268 33.06 -21.25 -4.10
C ILE A 268 33.39 -20.00 -3.29
N GLY A 269 32.37 -19.40 -2.66
CA GLY A 269 32.57 -18.27 -1.77
C GLY A 269 31.28 -17.69 -1.22
N VAL A 270 31.43 -16.77 -0.26
CA VAL A 270 30.32 -16.07 0.40
C VAL A 270 30.49 -14.57 0.22
N LEU A 271 29.45 -13.89 -0.27
CA LEU A 271 29.41 -12.45 -0.45
C LEU A 271 28.35 -11.82 0.46
N PRO A 272 28.65 -10.69 1.10
CA PRO A 272 27.63 -9.90 1.78
C PRO A 272 26.73 -9.18 0.75
N GLU A 273 25.46 -8.94 1.09
CA GLU A 273 24.51 -8.32 0.16
C GLU A 273 24.93 -6.93 -0.34
N GLN A 274 25.73 -6.17 0.43
CA GLN A 274 26.22 -4.85 0.02
C GLN A 274 27.06 -4.91 -1.26
N ARG A 275 27.91 -5.93 -1.40
CA ARG A 275 28.73 -6.06 -2.62
C ARG A 275 27.85 -6.27 -3.84
N LEU A 276 26.79 -7.07 -3.70
CA LEU A 276 25.84 -7.33 -4.79
C LEU A 276 25.04 -6.07 -5.15
N VAL A 277 24.52 -5.37 -4.14
CA VAL A 277 23.74 -4.14 -4.34
C VAL A 277 24.60 -3.03 -4.94
N ASN A 278 25.79 -2.80 -4.38
CA ASN A 278 26.69 -1.75 -4.87
C ASN A 278 27.18 -2.05 -6.28
N GLY A 279 27.56 -3.30 -6.58
CA GLY A 279 27.99 -3.70 -7.92
C GLY A 279 26.90 -3.50 -8.98
N PHE A 280 25.62 -3.71 -8.61
CA PHE A 280 24.50 -3.40 -9.51
C PHE A 280 24.30 -1.89 -9.72
N LEU A 281 24.39 -1.10 -8.64
CA LEU A 281 24.14 0.35 -8.68
C LEU A 281 25.30 1.15 -9.30
N SER A 282 26.55 0.69 -9.20
CA SER A 282 27.72 1.38 -9.75
C SER A 282 27.94 1.11 -11.23
N ASP A 283 27.82 -0.16 -11.64
CA ASP A 283 28.27 -0.59 -12.97
C ASP A 283 27.12 -0.65 -13.99
N GLY A 284 25.86 -0.64 -13.53
CA GLY A 284 24.66 -0.68 -14.39
C GLY A 284 24.50 -1.96 -15.23
N ARG A 285 25.41 -2.94 -15.12
CA ARG A 285 25.40 -4.21 -15.87
C ARG A 285 24.66 -5.29 -15.09
N ALA A 286 23.35 -5.37 -15.30
CA ALA A 286 22.44 -6.30 -14.61
C ALA A 286 22.71 -7.80 -14.88
N ASP A 287 23.25 -8.13 -16.06
CA ASP A 287 23.35 -9.51 -16.58
C ASP A 287 24.69 -10.19 -16.27
N ARG A 288 25.58 -9.52 -15.53
CA ARG A 288 26.89 -10.06 -15.13
C ARG A 288 26.73 -11.22 -14.13
N ALA A 289 27.64 -12.19 -14.16
CA ALA A 289 27.62 -13.28 -13.20
C ALA A 289 28.06 -12.80 -11.81
N VAL A 290 27.41 -13.31 -10.74
CA VAL A 290 27.76 -12.94 -9.35
C VAL A 290 29.21 -13.29 -9.01
N LEU A 291 29.76 -14.34 -9.63
CA LEU A 291 31.15 -14.75 -9.43
C LEU A 291 32.15 -13.63 -9.74
N GLU A 292 31.82 -12.74 -10.68
CA GLU A 292 32.72 -11.66 -11.09
C GLU A 292 32.91 -10.58 -10.02
N LEU A 293 32.12 -10.60 -8.93
CA LEU A 293 32.28 -9.73 -7.76
C LEU A 293 33.30 -10.27 -6.73
N PHE A 294 33.83 -11.48 -6.94
CA PHE A 294 34.93 -12.03 -6.14
C PHE A 294 36.31 -11.59 -6.65
N MET A 295 36.41 -11.24 -7.94
CA MET A 295 37.63 -10.74 -8.58
C MET A 295 37.82 -9.25 -8.29
#